data_AF-A0A068TR60-F1
#
_entry.id   AF-A0A068TR60-F1
#
_cell.length_a   1.000
_cell.length_b   1.000
_cell.length_c   1.000
_cell.angle_alpha   90.00
_cell.angle_beta   90.00
_cell.angle_gamma   90.00
#
_symmetry.space_group_name_H-M   'P 1'
#
loop_
_entity.id
_entity.type
_entity.pdbx_description
1 polymer ?
#
loop_
_entity_poly.entity_id
_entity_poly.type
_entity_poly.pdbx_seq_one_letter_code
_entity_poly.pdbx_strand_id
1 'polypeptide(L)' 'MSTNLEPSFQFSQLAYPLLKASGKGNVVFISSVLGMVSLQYSSAYSAAEGAINQLTKNLACQWAKR' A
#
# COMPACT_ATOMS: atom_id res chain seq x y z
N MET A 1 5.91 -11.26 3.47
CA MET A 1 4.94 -10.14 3.62
C MET A 1 5.26 -9.24 4.81
N SER A 2 5.90 -9.75 5.86
CA SER A 2 6.28 -8.97 7.05
C SER A 2 7.27 -7.83 6.84
N THR A 3 7.93 -7.79 5.69
CA THR A 3 8.94 -6.75 5.39
C THR A 3 8.37 -5.50 4.72
N ASN A 4 7.30 -5.61 3.95
CA ASN A 4 6.75 -4.48 3.18
C ASN A 4 5.24 -4.28 3.38
N LEU A 5 4.42 -5.33 3.25
CA LEU A 5 2.96 -5.22 3.27
C LEU A 5 2.40 -4.91 4.66
N GLU A 6 2.75 -5.73 5.66
CA GLU A 6 2.26 -5.57 7.04
C GLU A 6 2.64 -4.21 7.65
N PRO A 7 3.92 -3.76 7.61
CA PRO A 7 4.26 -2.45 8.15
C PRO A 7 3.58 -1.31 7.38
N SER A 8 3.41 -1.42 6.05
CA SER A 8 2.68 -0.43 5.26
C SER A 8 1.23 -0.29 5.70
N PHE A 9 0.55 -1.41 5.95
CA PHE A 9 -0.82 -1.41 6.42
C PHE A 9 -0.95 -0.81 7.83
N GLN A 10 -0.10 -1.25 8.77
CA GLN A 10 -0.11 -0.74 10.14
C GLN A 10 0.21 0.75 10.21
N PHE A 11 1.23 1.20 9.45
CA PHE A 11 1.56 2.62 9.32
C PHE A 11 0.37 3.42 8.80
N SER A 12 -0.35 2.89 7.80
CA SER A 12 -1.56 3.54 7.27
C SER A 12 -2.64 3.75 8.33
N GLN A 13 -2.87 2.75 9.18
CA GLN A 13 -3.85 2.85 10.26
C GLN A 13 -3.47 3.92 11.29
N LEU A 14 -2.18 4.00 11.63
CA LEU A 14 -1.66 5.00 12.57
C LEU A 14 -1.63 6.41 11.97
N ALA A 15 -1.31 6.54 10.68
CA ALA A 15 -1.23 7.82 9.99
C ALA A 15 -2.61 8.40 9.64
N TYR A 16 -3.62 7.55 9.42
CA TYR A 16 -4.93 7.98 8.94
C TYR A 16 -5.58 9.12 9.77
N PRO A 17 -5.61 9.09 11.11
CA PRO A 17 -6.15 10.20 11.91
C PRO A 17 -5.43 11.52 11.65
N LEU A 18 -4.10 11.49 11.52
CA LEU A 18 -3.28 12.68 11.26
C LEU A 18 -3.49 13.21 9.84
N LEU A 19 -3.57 12.31 8.86
CA LEU A 19 -3.85 12.65 7.46
C LEU A 19 -5.24 13.28 7.31
N LYS A 20 -6.23 12.72 8.01
CA LYS A 20 -7.60 13.23 8.05
C LYS A 20 -7.64 14.62 8.70
N ALA A 21 -6.98 14.81 9.84
CA ALA A 21 -6.90 16.09 10.53
C ALA A 21 -6.18 17.18 9.71
N SER A 22 -5.12 16.80 8.97
CA SER A 22 -4.39 17.71 8.08
C SER A 22 -5.26 18.24 6.94
N GLY A 23 -6.27 17.48 6.49
CA GLY A 23 -7.15 17.87 5.38
C GLY A 23 -6.49 17.83 4.00
N LYS A 24 -5.15 17.83 3.91
CA LYS A 24 -4.34 17.82 2.68
C LYS A 24 -3.20 16.78 2.70
N GLY A 25 -3.23 15.84 3.65
CA GLY A 25 -2.22 14.80 3.77
C GLY A 25 -2.27 13.78 2.63
N ASN A 26 -1.11 13.29 2.21
CA ASN A 26 -0.96 12.28 1.16
C ASN A 26 -0.07 11.13 1.65
N VAL A 27 -0.31 9.91 1.14
CA VAL A 27 0.53 8.73 1.37
C VAL A 27 0.92 8.15 0.02
N VAL A 28 2.20 7.82 -0.14
CA VAL A 28 2.75 7.22 -1.36
C VAL A 28 3.40 5.90 -0.98
N PHE A 29 2.92 4.80 -1.56
CA PHE A 29 3.57 3.50 -1.45
C PHE A 29 4.49 3.28 -2.65
N ILE A 30 5.70 2.81 -2.38
CA ILE A 30 6.64 2.38 -3.42
C ILE A 30 6.42 0.90 -3.65
N SER A 31 6.14 0.54 -4.91
CA SER A 31 5.96 -0.84 -5.37
C SER A 31 6.96 -1.13 -6.50
N SER A 32 6.83 -2.30 -7.14
CA SER A 32 7.63 -2.77 -8.26
C SER A 32 6.78 -3.14 -9.47
N VAL A 33 7.40 -3.13 -10.66
CA VAL A 33 6.81 -3.69 -11.89
C VAL A 33 6.39 -5.16 -11.70
N LEU A 34 7.09 -5.89 -10.83
CA LEU A 34 6.80 -7.27 -10.47
C LEU A 34 5.47 -7.44 -9.71
N GLY A 35 4.84 -6.37 -9.23
CA GLY A 35 3.47 -6.37 -8.73
C GLY A 35 2.40 -6.39 -9.82
N MET A 36 2.81 -6.35 -11.11
CA MET A 36 1.92 -6.39 -12.28
C MET A 36 2.32 -7.48 -13.27
N VAL A 37 3.61 -7.81 -13.37
CA VAL A 37 4.13 -8.84 -14.28
C VAL A 37 4.86 -9.95 -13.53
N SER A 38 4.89 -11.14 -14.13
CA SER A 38 5.62 -12.30 -13.60
C SER A 38 7.09 -12.27 -14.00
N LEU A 39 7.96 -12.64 -13.07
CA LEU A 39 9.36 -12.94 -13.32
C LEU A 39 9.73 -14.27 -12.66
N GLN A 40 10.61 -15.02 -13.29
CA GLN A 40 11.03 -16.32 -12.76
C GLN A 40 11.71 -16.13 -11.39
N TYR A 41 11.42 -17.04 -10.45
CA TYR A 41 11.93 -17.05 -9.07
C TYR A 41 11.50 -15.88 -8.16
N SER A 42 10.55 -15.02 -8.58
CA SER A 42 10.11 -13.87 -7.78
C SER A 42 8.72 -14.01 -7.16
N SER A 43 8.12 -15.20 -7.13
CA SER A 43 6.69 -15.40 -6.78
C SER A 43 6.25 -14.68 -5.49
N ALA A 44 6.99 -14.86 -4.39
CA ALA A 44 6.63 -14.27 -3.10
C ALA A 44 6.81 -12.74 -3.07
N TYR A 45 7.84 -12.23 -3.76
CA TYR A 45 8.09 -10.80 -3.90
C TYR A 45 7.03 -10.15 -4.79
N SER A 46 6.81 -10.67 -5.99
CA SER A 46 5.76 -10.25 -6.92
C SER A 46 4.38 -10.20 -6.25
N ALA A 47 4.04 -11.22 -5.45
CA ALA A 47 2.79 -11.25 -4.69
C ALA A 47 2.70 -10.11 -3.66
N ALA A 48 3.79 -9.82 -2.94
CA ALA A 48 3.82 -8.74 -1.96
C ALA A 48 3.69 -7.35 -2.61
N GLU A 49 4.37 -7.12 -3.72
CA GLU A 49 4.28 -5.87 -4.51
C GLU A 49 2.88 -5.68 -5.12
N GLY A 50 2.28 -6.78 -5.60
CA GLY A 50 0.87 -6.79 -6.03
C GLY A 50 -0.10 -6.46 -4.90
N ALA A 51 0.16 -6.97 -3.69
CA ALA A 51 -0.63 -6.63 -2.51
C ALA A 51 -0.49 -5.16 -2.10
N ILE A 52 0.69 -4.55 -2.21
CA ILE A 52 0.89 -3.11 -2.00
C ILE A 52 0.06 -2.29 -3.00
N ASN A 53 0.06 -2.69 -4.28
CA ASN A 53 -0.75 -2.04 -5.31
C ASN A 53 -2.25 -2.10 -4.97
N GLN A 54 -2.72 -3.26 -4.51
CA GLN A 54 -4.12 -3.44 -4.12
C GLN A 54 -4.47 -2.68 -2.84
N LEU A 55 -3.58 -2.67 -1.85
CA LEU A 55 -3.74 -1.90 -0.62
C LEU A 55 -3.91 -0.41 -0.93
N THR A 56 -3.05 0.14 -1.80
CA THR A 56 -3.11 1.55 -2.21
C THR A 56 -4.47 1.91 -2.80
N LYS A 57 -4.98 1.09 -3.72
CA LYS A 57 -6.31 1.29 -4.34
C LYS A 57 -7.43 1.22 -3.31
N ASN A 58 -7.38 0.23 -2.42
CA ASN A 58 -8.39 0.05 -1.38
C ASN A 58 -8.42 1.25 -0.41
N LEU A 59 -7.26 1.71 0.07
CA LEU A 59 -7.17 2.86 0.96
C LEU A 59 -7.61 4.15 0.26
N ALA A 60 -7.23 4.35 -1.00
CA ALA A 60 -7.69 5.50 -1.79
C ALA A 60 -9.23 5.55 -1.85
N CYS A 61 -9.88 4.43 -2.16
CA CYS A 61 -11.35 4.35 -2.17
C CYS A 61 -11.98 4.56 -0.79
N GLN A 62 -11.38 3.98 0.26
CA GLN A 62 -11.89 4.11 1.64
C GLN A 62 -11.78 5.54 2.16
N TRP A 63 -10.68 6.22 1.87
CA TRP A 63 -10.37 7.55 2.40
C TRP A 63 -10.87 8.70 1.52
N ALA A 64 -11.23 8.43 0.25
CA ALA A 64 -11.82 9.41 -0.65
C ALA A 64 -13.21 9.87 -0.20
N LYS A 65 -13.97 8.98 0.47
CA LYS A 65 -15.25 9.34 1.07
C LYS A 65 -15.00 10.07 2.39
N ARG A 66 -14.95 11.39 2.30
CA ARG A 66 -15.11 12.30 3.45
C ARG A 66 -16.57 12.56 3.71
#